data_AF-A0A1L9NE15-F1
#
_entry.id   AF-A0A1L9NE15-F1
#
_cell.length_a   1.000
_cell.length_b   1.000
_cell.length_c   1.000
_cell.angle_alpha   90.00
_cell.angle_beta   90.00
_cell.angle_gamma   90.00
#
_symmetry.space_group_name_H-M   'P 1'
#
loop_
_entity.id
_entity.type
_entity.pdbx_description
1 polymer ?
#
loop_
_entity_poly.entity_id
_entity_poly.type
_entity_poly.pdbx_seq_one_letter_code
_entity_poly.pdbx_strand_id
1 'polypeptide(L)'
;MALSTSVLAASDTVDLSYTSDGVLHNQTVTSGEWTYLDYPGLITTFQSNGPCSIVNGDPLQQDGIQVDAGDHTYDPGFNATMVLCLNPDQII
;
A
#
# COMPACT_ATOMS: atom_id res chain seq x y z
N MET A 1 1.96 -30.68 28.21
CA MET A 1 1.72 -30.50 26.76
C MET A 1 2.24 -29.13 26.42
N ALA A 2 3.44 -29.05 25.85
CA ALA A 2 3.99 -27.77 25.40
C ALA A 2 3.27 -27.41 24.09
N LEU A 3 2.50 -26.33 24.09
CA LEU A 3 1.95 -25.78 22.85
C LEU A 3 3.11 -25.19 22.05
N SER A 4 3.34 -25.83 20.92
CA SER A 4 4.31 -25.49 19.89
C SER A 4 4.04 -24.13 19.28
N THR A 5 5.14 -23.42 19.01
CA THR A 5 5.34 -22.50 17.87
C THR A 5 4.28 -21.41 17.69
N SER A 6 4.39 -20.32 18.46
CA SER A 6 4.16 -19.01 17.86
C SER A 6 5.37 -18.71 16.97
N VAL A 7 5.37 -19.25 15.76
CA VAL A 7 5.96 -18.51 14.64
C VAL A 7 5.31 -17.14 14.73
N LEU A 8 6.10 -16.14 15.10
CA LEU A 8 5.78 -14.76 14.80
C LEU A 8 5.43 -14.81 13.32
N ALA A 9 4.14 -14.66 12.98
CA ALA A 9 3.71 -14.55 11.60
C ALA A 9 4.73 -13.62 10.95
N ALA A 10 5.41 -14.07 9.89
CA ALA A 10 6.20 -13.15 9.10
C ALA A 10 5.25 -11.99 8.83
N SER A 11 5.54 -10.82 9.40
CA SER A 11 4.72 -9.64 9.15
C SER A 11 4.92 -9.39 7.67
N ASP A 12 4.01 -9.96 6.88
CA ASP A 12 3.98 -9.88 5.44
C ASP A 12 3.86 -8.39 5.15
N THR A 13 4.98 -7.77 4.80
CA THR A 13 5.13 -6.32 4.66
C THR A 13 5.37 -6.00 3.20
N VAL A 14 4.78 -4.90 2.75
CA VAL A 14 4.87 -4.40 1.38
C VAL A 14 5.65 -3.10 1.43
N ASP A 15 6.73 -3.05 0.67
CA ASP A 15 7.49 -1.82 0.47
C ASP A 15 6.84 -1.00 -0.64
N LEU A 16 6.61 0.27 -0.33
CA LEU A 16 6.00 1.25 -1.20
C LEU A 16 6.97 2.39 -1.47
N SER A 17 7.02 2.87 -2.71
CA SER A 17 7.69 4.11 -3.09
C SER A 17 6.75 4.93 -3.97
N TYR A 18 6.46 6.17 -3.57
CA TYR A 18 5.47 7.00 -4.25
C TYR A 18 5.89 8.47 -4.27
N THR A 19 5.49 9.20 -5.30
CA THR A 19 5.75 10.65 -5.39
C THR A 19 4.49 11.40 -4.99
N SER A 20 4.54 12.13 -3.87
CA SER A 20 3.46 13.02 -3.42
C SER A 20 3.87 14.47 -3.65
N ASP A 21 3.03 15.24 -4.34
CA ASP A 21 3.25 16.67 -4.59
C ASP A 21 4.64 16.99 -5.19
N GLY A 22 5.17 16.05 -5.98
CA GLY A 22 6.47 16.17 -6.64
C GLY A 22 7.68 15.71 -5.79
N VAL A 23 7.47 15.17 -4.59
CA VAL A 23 8.52 14.65 -3.71
C VAL A 23 8.37 13.13 -3.57
N LEU A 24 9.49 12.40 -3.72
CA LEU A 24 9.53 10.95 -3.55
C LEU A 24 9.52 10.58 -2.05
N HIS A 25 8.65 9.64 -1.69
CA HIS A 25 8.48 9.08 -0.35
C HIS A 25 8.48 7.56 -0.41
N ASN A 26 9.06 6.95 0.61
CA ASN A 26 9.09 5.49 0.75
C ASN A 26 8.49 5.12 2.10
N GLN A 27 7.62 4.13 2.11
CA GLN A 27 6.94 3.64 3.31
C GLN A 27 6.83 2.12 3.22
N THR A 28 6.96 1.44 4.36
CA THR A 28 6.67 0.01 4.46
C THR A 28 5.36 -0.17 5.20
N VAL A 29 4.42 -0.91 4.62
CA VAL A 29 3.08 -1.15 5.20
C VAL A 29 2.88 -2.63 5.50
N THR A 30 2.08 -2.93 6.52
CA THR A 30 1.68 -4.31 6.80
C THR A 30 0.64 -4.75 5.78
N SER A 31 0.85 -5.89 5.13
CA SER A 31 -0.12 -6.42 4.18
C SER A 31 -1.40 -6.88 4.88
N GLY A 32 -2.53 -6.75 4.18
CA GLY A 32 -3.85 -7.12 4.69
C GLY A 32 -4.45 -6.11 5.67
N GLU A 33 -3.80 -4.97 5.92
CA GLU A 33 -4.32 -3.91 6.78
C GLU A 33 -4.29 -2.54 6.10
N TRP A 34 -5.31 -1.72 6.37
CA TRP A 34 -5.34 -0.33 5.92
C TRP A 34 -4.33 0.51 6.70
N THR A 35 -3.35 1.05 5.99
CA THR A 35 -2.30 1.90 6.53
C THR A 35 -2.43 3.32 5.99
N TYR A 36 -2.18 4.33 6.82
CA TYR A 36 -2.15 5.72 6.37
C TYR A 36 -0.81 6.02 5.70
N LEU A 37 -0.85 6.72 4.57
CA LEU A 37 0.36 7.22 3.93
C LEU A 37 1.01 8.27 4.84
N ASP A 38 2.34 8.16 5.05
CA ASP A 38 3.09 9.13 5.85
C ASP A 38 2.99 10.55 5.27
N TYR A 39 2.87 10.62 3.95
CA TYR A 39 2.65 11.84 3.18
C TYR A 39 1.42 11.67 2.28
N PRO A 40 0.23 12.08 2.76
CA PRO A 40 -0.96 12.17 1.91
C PRO A 40 -0.84 13.37 0.97
N GLY A 41 -1.43 13.26 -0.22
CA GLY A 41 -1.36 14.32 -1.22
C GLY A 41 -1.54 13.81 -2.64
N LEU A 42 -1.07 14.60 -3.61
CA LEU A 42 -1.21 14.27 -5.02
C LEU A 42 -0.15 13.25 -5.45
N ILE A 43 -0.56 11.99 -5.61
CA ILE A 43 0.28 10.89 -6.03
C ILE A 43 0.44 10.87 -7.55
N THR A 44 1.67 10.96 -8.04
CA THR A 44 2.02 10.92 -9.47
C THR A 44 2.82 9.69 -9.87
N THR A 45 3.49 9.05 -8.91
CA THR A 45 4.11 7.74 -9.12
C THR A 45 3.79 6.84 -7.95
N PHE A 46 3.67 5.55 -8.21
CA PHE A 46 3.47 4.55 -7.18
C PHE A 46 4.18 3.26 -7.57
N GLN A 47 5.01 2.76 -6.69
CA GLN A 47 5.75 1.53 -6.85
C GLN A 47 5.51 0.65 -5.63
N SER A 48 5.15 -0.60 -5.86
CA SER A 48 4.94 -1.58 -4.80
C SER A 48 5.45 -2.96 -5.19
N ASN A 49 5.83 -3.78 -4.20
CA ASN A 49 6.19 -5.18 -4.41
C ASN A 49 4.98 -6.14 -4.42
N GLY A 50 3.76 -5.61 -4.23
CA GLY A 50 2.50 -6.35 -4.19
C GLY A 50 1.32 -5.49 -4.67
N PRO A 51 0.16 -6.09 -5.00
CA PRO A 51 -1.03 -5.34 -5.36
C PRO A 51 -1.54 -4.49 -4.18
N CYS A 52 -1.88 -3.25 -4.46
CA CYS A 52 -2.31 -2.26 -3.48
C CYS A 52 -3.57 -1.52 -3.91
N SER A 53 -4.48 -1.33 -2.96
CA SER A 53 -5.63 -0.43 -3.06
C SER A 53 -5.28 0.91 -2.43
N ILE A 54 -5.28 1.99 -3.19
CA ILE A 54 -4.99 3.33 -2.70
C ILE A 54 -6.28 4.15 -2.71
N VAL A 55 -6.63 4.81 -1.60
CA VAL A 55 -7.90 5.56 -1.46
C VAL A 55 -7.69 6.98 -0.91
N ASN A 56 -8.63 7.88 -1.21
CA ASN A 56 -8.71 9.22 -0.62
C ASN A 56 -9.77 9.31 0.50
N GLY A 57 -9.34 9.58 1.73
CA GLY A 57 -10.17 10.13 2.81
C GLY A 57 -11.19 9.18 3.48
N ASP A 58 -11.66 8.11 2.83
CA ASP A 58 -12.56 7.13 3.44
C ASP A 58 -12.51 5.77 2.70
N PRO A 59 -12.20 4.64 3.36
CA PRO A 59 -12.12 3.33 2.70
C PRO A 59 -13.49 2.79 2.22
N LEU A 60 -14.61 3.41 2.64
CA LEU A 60 -15.96 3.08 2.16
C LEU A 60 -16.39 3.95 0.99
N GLN A 61 -15.72 5.09 0.77
CA GLN A 61 -15.86 5.83 -0.47
C GLN A 61 -14.95 5.13 -1.49
N GLN A 62 -15.56 4.51 -2.50
CA GLN A 62 -14.86 3.78 -3.56
C GLN A 62 -14.03 4.70 -4.50
N ASP A 63 -13.55 5.83 -3.99
CA ASP A 63 -12.62 6.74 -4.65
C ASP A 63 -11.19 6.24 -4.37
N GLY A 64 -10.94 5.04 -4.90
CA GLY A 64 -9.67 4.37 -4.80
C GLY A 64 -9.31 3.63 -6.07
N ILE A 65 -8.01 3.56 -6.33
CA ILE A 65 -7.47 2.83 -7.46
C ILE A 65 -6.82 1.54 -6.96
N GLN A 66 -7.03 0.47 -7.73
CA GLN A 66 -6.24 -0.74 -7.58
C GLN A 66 -4.98 -0.60 -8.41
N VAL A 67 -3.86 -0.92 -7.81
CA VAL A 67 -2.53 -0.82 -8.42
C VAL A 67 -1.87 -2.18 -8.28
N ASP A 68 -1.53 -2.79 -9.40
CA ASP A 68 -0.79 -4.05 -9.39
C ASP A 68 0.65 -3.84 -8.89
N ALA A 69 1.33 -4.92 -8.51
CA ALA A 69 2.74 -4.85 -8.16
C ALA A 69 3.58 -4.29 -9.34
N GLY A 70 4.57 -3.46 -9.03
CA GLY A 70 5.45 -2.82 -10.00
C GLY A 70 5.38 -1.30 -9.98
N ASP A 71 5.96 -0.68 -11.01
CA ASP A 71 6.07 0.77 -11.15
C ASP A 71 4.92 1.35 -11.98
N HIS A 72 4.21 2.32 -11.42
CA HIS A 72 3.10 3.03 -12.05
C HIS A 72 3.32 4.53 -12.02
N THR A 73 2.93 5.19 -13.10
CA THR A 73 2.96 6.65 -13.24
C THR A 73 1.58 7.14 -13.63
N TYR A 74 1.09 8.16 -12.94
CA TYR A 74 -0.24 8.73 -13.08
C TYR A 74 -0.13 10.19 -13.53
N ASP A 75 -0.72 10.48 -14.69
CA ASP A 75 -0.86 11.83 -15.25
C ASP A 75 -2.28 12.02 -15.81
N PRO A 76 -3.13 12.88 -15.20
CA PRO A 76 -2.87 13.63 -13.96
C PRO A 76 -2.76 12.71 -12.74
N GLY A 77 -2.02 13.14 -11.71
CA GLY A 77 -1.96 12.45 -10.43
C GLY A 77 -3.31 12.42 -9.70
N PHE A 78 -3.42 11.58 -8.68
CA PHE A 78 -4.64 11.42 -7.87
C PHE A 78 -4.35 11.65 -6.39
N ASN A 79 -5.32 12.14 -5.62
CA ASN A 79 -5.10 12.40 -4.20
C ASN A 79 -5.26 11.10 -3.41
N ALA A 80 -4.32 10.77 -2.53
CA ALA A 80 -4.38 9.58 -1.68
C ALA A 80 -4.05 9.90 -0.22
N THR A 81 -4.68 9.17 0.70
CA THR A 81 -4.40 9.28 2.13
C THR A 81 -4.14 7.93 2.81
N MET A 82 -4.66 6.85 2.23
CA MET A 82 -4.57 5.51 2.80
C MET A 82 -4.28 4.50 1.71
N VAL A 83 -3.67 3.39 2.13
CA VAL A 83 -3.32 2.28 1.26
C VAL A 83 -3.57 0.96 1.98
N LEU A 84 -4.07 -0.03 1.25
CA LEU A 84 -4.16 -1.42 1.66
C LEU A 84 -3.38 -2.24 0.65
N CYS A 85 -2.29 -2.86 1.06
CA CYS A 85 -1.52 -3.72 0.19
C CYS A 85 -1.67 -5.18 0.57
N LEU A 86 -1.57 -6.06 -0.41
CA LEU A 86 -1.59 -7.50 -0.20
C LEU A 86 -0.25 -8.07 -0.66
N ASN A 87 0.30 -9.00 0.11
CA ASN A 87 1.45 -9.75 -0.35
C ASN A 87 1.01 -10.70 -1.47
N PRO A 88 1.77 -10.82 -2.57
CA PRO A 88 1.42 -11.73 -3.67
C PRO A 88 1.36 -13.19 -3.21
N ASP A 89 2.08 -13.57 -2.16
CA ASP A 89 2.00 -14.90 -1.52
C ASP A 89 0.65 -15.17 -0.80
N GLN A 90 -0.18 -14.15 -0.57
CA GLN A 90 -1.49 -14.26 0.09
C GLN A 90 -2.67 -14.41 -0.90
N ILE A 91 -2.42 -14.34 -2.22
CA ILE A 91 -3.44 -14.51 -3.27
C ILE A 91 -3.40 -15.97 -3.75
N ILE A 92 -4.22 -16.82 -3.13
CA ILE A 92 -4.35 -18.27 -3.43
C ILE A 92 -5.64 -18.54 -4.19
#